data_AF-A0A7D4C7R5-F1
#
_entry.id   AF-A0A7D4C7R5-F1
#
_cell.length_a   1.000
_cell.length_b   1.000
_cell.length_c   1.000
_cell.angle_alpha   90.00
_cell.angle_beta   90.00
_cell.angle_gamma   90.00
#
_symmetry.space_group_name_H-M   'P 1'
#
loop_
_entity.id
_entity.type
_entity.pdbx_description
1 polymer ?
#
loop_
_entity_poly.entity_id
_entity_poly.type
_entity_poly.pdbx_seq_one_letter_code
_entity_poly.pdbx_strand_id
1 'polypeptide(L)'
;MAKKADASHTHGLNDVSGLQDALDGKAESDHTHSGYAPTNHTHDISDVSDLQTALDGKASASHNHDGVYQPAGNYANESHTHPISEITNLQTQLNSKLTATQAGAQADSTATEIGGLVDDFNALLTKLRAAGIIAE
;
A
#
# COMPACT_ATOMS: atom_id res chain seq x y z
N MET A 1 61.39 54.91 -63.76
CA MET A 1 61.12 53.64 -63.04
C MET A 1 60.03 53.91 -62.02
N ALA A 2 58.85 53.29 -62.17
CA ALA A 2 57.77 53.45 -61.21
C ALA A 2 58.21 52.82 -59.88
N LYS A 3 58.17 53.59 -58.78
CA LYS A 3 58.31 53.05 -57.44
C LYS A 3 57.16 52.07 -57.23
N LYS A 4 57.48 50.77 -57.21
CA LYS A 4 56.57 49.75 -56.69
C LYS A 4 56.34 50.10 -55.22
N ALA A 5 55.08 50.26 -54.81
CA ALA A 5 54.74 50.54 -53.42
C ALA A 5 55.30 49.43 -52.49
N ASP A 6 55.66 49.80 -51.26
CA ASP A 6 56.17 48.87 -50.24
C ASP A 6 55.20 47.70 -50.04
N ALA A 7 55.74 46.51 -49.78
CA ALA A 7 54.98 45.25 -49.76
C ALA A 7 53.91 45.15 -48.65
N SER A 8 53.81 46.15 -47.78
CA SER A 8 52.77 46.25 -46.76
C SER A 8 52.06 47.59 -46.89
N HIS A 9 50.79 47.56 -47.30
CA HIS A 9 49.87 48.67 -47.12
C HIS A 9 48.63 48.16 -46.39
N THR A 10 48.05 49.03 -45.57
CA THR A 10 46.83 48.77 -44.81
C THR A 10 45.75 49.73 -45.26
N HIS A 11 44.51 49.27 -45.31
CA HIS A 11 43.36 50.12 -45.56
C HIS A 11 42.59 50.41 -44.27
N GLY A 12 42.26 51.68 -44.04
CA GLY A 12 41.38 52.11 -42.97
C GLY A 12 39.93 52.21 -43.43
N LEU A 13 38.97 52.24 -42.49
CA LEU A 13 37.55 52.43 -42.82
C LEU A 13 37.29 53.71 -43.63
N ASN A 14 38.11 54.74 -43.40
CA ASN A 14 38.10 56.02 -44.10
C ASN A 14 38.50 55.91 -45.59
N ASP A 15 39.09 54.79 -46.02
CA ASP A 15 39.52 54.60 -47.41
C ASP A 15 38.35 54.28 -48.33
N VAL A 16 37.20 53.91 -47.76
CA VAL A 16 35.94 53.71 -48.47
C VAL A 16 34.97 54.81 -48.04
N SER A 17 34.81 55.81 -48.90
CA SER A 17 33.89 56.93 -48.66
C SER A 17 32.47 56.42 -48.32
N GLY A 18 31.94 56.82 -47.17
CA GLY A 18 30.60 56.45 -46.70
C GLY A 18 30.50 55.09 -45.99
N LEU A 19 31.59 54.31 -45.86
CA LEU A 19 31.56 53.04 -45.13
C LEU A 19 31.31 53.24 -43.63
N GLN A 20 31.89 54.28 -43.03
CA GLN A 20 31.67 54.62 -41.62
C GLN A 20 30.17 54.90 -41.36
N ASP A 21 29.56 55.77 -42.16
CA ASP A 21 28.13 56.12 -42.03
C ASP A 21 27.21 54.91 -42.23
N ALA A 22 27.55 54.01 -43.17
CA ALA A 22 26.78 52.80 -43.43
C ALA A 22 26.86 51.78 -42.28
N LEU A 23 28.02 51.66 -41.63
CA LEU A 23 28.20 50.79 -40.46
C LEU A 23 27.50 51.36 -39.23
N ASP A 24 27.63 52.68 -39.01
CA ASP A 24 26.97 53.37 -37.91
C ASP A 24 25.44 53.34 -38.07
N GLY A 25 24.93 53.33 -39.31
CA GLY A 25 23.49 53.15 -39.60
C GLY A 25 22.98 51.71 -39.54
N LYS A 26 23.86 50.71 -39.43
CA LYS A 26 23.47 49.28 -39.28
C LYS A 26 23.29 48.87 -37.82
N ALA A 27 23.94 49.57 -36.90
CA ALA A 27 23.68 49.41 -35.48
C ALA A 27 22.46 50.26 -35.11
N GLU A 28 21.33 49.63 -34.76
CA GLU A 28 20.26 50.37 -34.10
C GLU A 28 20.85 51.03 -32.83
N SER A 29 20.71 52.35 -32.70
CA SER A 29 21.27 53.13 -31.59
C SER A 29 20.75 52.68 -30.21
N ASP A 30 19.62 51.96 -30.19
CA ASP A 30 19.05 51.26 -29.04
C ASP A 30 18.48 49.90 -29.50
N HIS A 31 19.32 48.90 -29.70
CA HIS A 31 18.83 47.51 -29.72
C HIS A 31 18.94 46.92 -28.33
N THR A 32 17.80 46.56 -27.74
CA THR A 32 17.74 45.84 -26.47
C THR A 32 17.31 44.40 -26.74
N HIS A 33 18.04 43.44 -26.18
CA HIS A 33 17.64 42.03 -26.15
C HIS A 33 16.55 41.82 -25.07
N SER A 34 15.45 42.57 -25.17
CA SER A 34 14.37 42.58 -24.16
C SER A 34 13.36 41.44 -24.31
N GLY A 35 13.56 40.55 -25.28
CA GLY A 35 12.68 39.40 -25.55
C GLY A 35 13.19 38.04 -25.09
N TYR A 36 14.36 37.94 -24.46
CA TYR A 36 14.87 36.65 -23.97
C TYR A 36 14.38 36.43 -22.55
N ALA A 37 13.84 35.23 -22.30
CA ALA A 37 13.62 34.78 -20.94
C ALA A 37 14.96 34.81 -20.17
N PRO A 38 14.95 35.15 -18.87
CA PRO A 38 16.15 35.13 -18.04
C PRO A 38 16.88 33.79 -18.15
N THR A 39 18.21 33.80 -18.01
CA THR A 39 19.04 32.58 -18.02
C THR A 39 18.52 31.51 -17.07
N ASN A 40 17.87 31.93 -15.98
CA ASN A 40 17.13 31.05 -15.09
C ASN A 40 15.70 31.57 -14.93
N HIS A 41 14.72 30.78 -15.35
CA HIS A 41 13.30 31.03 -15.12
C HIS A 41 12.64 29.77 -14.58
N THR A 42 11.53 29.95 -13.89
CA THR A 42 10.74 28.87 -13.27
C THR A 42 9.33 28.89 -13.85
N HIS A 43 8.69 27.73 -13.82
CA HIS A 43 7.27 27.59 -14.16
C HIS A 43 6.50 27.07 -12.97
N ASP A 44 5.42 27.77 -12.63
CA ASP A 44 4.46 27.30 -11.64
C ASP A 44 3.40 26.43 -12.33
N ILE A 45 2.73 25.55 -11.58
CA ILE A 45 1.67 24.69 -12.16
C ILE A 45 0.52 25.51 -12.77
N SER A 46 0.31 26.73 -12.27
CA SER A 46 -0.66 27.71 -12.78
C SER A 46 -0.33 28.24 -14.18
N ASP A 47 0.91 28.06 -14.66
CA ASP A 47 1.30 28.49 -16.02
C ASP A 47 0.62 27.65 -17.11
N VAL A 48 0.13 26.47 -16.75
CA VAL A 48 -0.62 25.59 -17.64
C VAL A 48 -2.08 25.56 -17.19
N SER A 49 -2.96 26.19 -17.98
CA SER A 49 -4.40 26.13 -17.75
C SER A 49 -4.85 24.69 -17.54
N ASP A 50 -5.69 24.48 -16.52
CA ASP A 50 -6.34 23.21 -16.20
C ASP A 50 -5.42 22.05 -15.76
N LEU A 51 -4.09 22.25 -15.69
CA LEU A 51 -3.15 21.19 -15.26
C LEU A 51 -3.42 20.72 -13.84
N GLN A 52 -3.68 21.63 -12.91
CA GLN A 52 -4.02 21.30 -11.52
C GLN A 52 -5.29 20.43 -11.46
N THR A 53 -6.36 20.87 -12.13
CA THR A 53 -7.64 20.14 -12.18
C THR A 53 -7.49 18.75 -12.81
N ALA A 54 -6.68 18.62 -13.87
CA ALA A 54 -6.44 17.33 -14.51
C ALA A 54 -5.69 16.34 -13.59
N LEU A 55 -4.73 16.82 -12.80
CA LEU A 55 -4.00 16.00 -11.83
C LEU A 55 -4.89 15.59 -10.65
N ASP A 56 -5.68 16.52 -10.10
CA ASP A 56 -6.63 16.25 -9.02
C ASP A 56 -7.70 15.23 -9.44
N GLY A 57 -8.13 15.31 -10.70
CA GLY A 57 -9.06 14.34 -11.30
C GLY A 57 -8.46 12.93 -11.40
N LYS A 58 -7.18 12.79 -11.75
CA LYS A 58 -6.49 11.48 -11.76
C LYS A 58 -6.37 10.86 -10.37
N ALA A 59 -6.05 11.66 -9.35
CA ALA A 59 -5.95 11.18 -7.97
C ALA A 59 -7.31 10.68 -7.46
N SER A 60 -8.38 11.43 -7.73
CA SER A 60 -9.74 11.09 -7.29
C SER A 60 -10.34 9.88 -8.03
N ALA A 61 -9.95 9.64 -9.28
CA ALA A 61 -10.50 8.56 -10.12
C ALA A 61 -9.71 7.24 -10.06
N SER A 62 -8.44 7.24 -9.64
CA SER A 62 -7.55 6.07 -9.82
C SER A 62 -6.88 5.52 -8.56
N HIS A 63 -7.08 6.13 -7.39
CA HIS A 63 -6.48 5.66 -6.14
C HIS A 63 -7.44 5.76 -4.94
N ASN A 64 -8.64 5.20 -5.07
CA ASN A 64 -9.41 4.81 -3.89
C ASN A 64 -9.26 3.29 -3.69
N HIS A 65 -9.10 2.89 -2.44
CA HIS A 65 -9.08 1.49 -2.01
C HIS A 65 -10.46 1.05 -1.50
N ASP A 66 -11.48 1.87 -1.76
CA ASP A 66 -12.86 1.65 -1.35
C ASP A 66 -13.35 0.31 -1.90
N GLY A 67 -13.66 -0.61 -0.98
CA GLY A 67 -14.17 -1.94 -1.30
C GLY A 67 -13.12 -2.96 -1.75
N VAL A 68 -11.85 -2.56 -1.95
CA VAL A 68 -10.73 -3.48 -2.25
C VAL A 68 -9.96 -3.85 -0.97
N TYR A 69 -9.91 -2.94 0.02
CA TYR A 69 -9.31 -3.18 1.32
C TYR A 69 -10.35 -2.90 2.42
N GLN A 70 -10.37 -3.72 3.48
CA GLN A 70 -11.18 -3.38 4.66
C GLN A 70 -10.65 -2.06 5.26
N PRO A 71 -11.47 -1.27 5.98
CA PRO A 71 -11.00 -0.04 6.62
C PRO A 71 -9.75 -0.27 7.47
N ALA A 72 -8.71 0.55 7.26
CA ALA A 72 -7.48 0.47 8.03
C ALA A 72 -7.78 0.68 9.53
N GLY A 73 -7.62 -0.39 10.32
CA GLY A 73 -7.73 -0.33 11.78
C GLY A 73 -8.75 -1.27 12.39
N ASN A 74 -9.67 -1.86 11.62
CA ASN A 74 -10.68 -2.78 12.14
C ASN A 74 -10.59 -4.17 11.50
N TYR A 75 -9.50 -4.88 11.81
CA TYR A 75 -9.21 -6.18 11.22
C TYR A 75 -9.41 -7.37 12.18
N ALA A 76 -9.57 -7.18 13.49
CA ALA A 76 -9.75 -8.31 14.41
C ALA A 76 -10.29 -7.92 15.79
N ASN A 77 -11.48 -8.43 16.14
CA ASN A 77 -11.77 -9.35 17.27
C ASN A 77 -13.29 -9.40 17.48
N GLU A 78 -14.00 -8.28 17.33
CA GLU A 78 -15.43 -8.19 17.68
C GLU A 78 -16.40 -8.70 16.61
N SER A 79 -15.99 -8.77 15.33
CA SER A 79 -16.91 -9.14 14.23
C SER A 79 -16.54 -10.38 13.43
N HIS A 80 -15.39 -11.02 13.69
CA HIS A 80 -15.05 -12.26 13.00
C HIS A 80 -14.92 -13.38 14.04
N THR A 81 -15.85 -14.31 13.94
CA THR A 81 -15.82 -15.56 14.70
C THR A 81 -15.88 -16.70 13.70
N HIS A 82 -15.18 -17.79 14.00
CA HIS A 82 -15.22 -19.01 13.21
C HIS A 82 -15.89 -20.09 14.05
N PRO A 83 -17.09 -20.58 13.70
CA PRO A 83 -17.59 -21.81 14.29
C PRO A 83 -16.64 -22.97 13.98
N ILE A 84 -16.59 -23.96 14.87
CA ILE A 84 -15.72 -25.14 14.71
C ILE A 84 -15.90 -25.85 13.36
N SER A 85 -17.08 -25.75 12.76
CA SER A 85 -17.43 -26.31 11.44
C SER A 85 -16.61 -25.73 10.29
N GLU A 86 -16.04 -24.54 10.44
CA GLU A 86 -15.21 -23.89 9.42
C GLU A 86 -13.77 -24.41 9.40
N ILE A 87 -13.37 -25.16 10.43
CA ILE A 87 -12.02 -25.73 10.53
C ILE A 87 -12.12 -27.22 10.19
N THR A 88 -11.70 -27.57 8.97
CA THR A 88 -11.71 -28.95 8.48
C THR A 88 -11.02 -29.89 9.49
N ASN A 89 -11.70 -30.98 9.85
CA ASN A 89 -11.24 -32.03 10.77
C ASN A 89 -11.04 -31.63 12.24
N LEU A 90 -11.32 -30.39 12.65
CA LEU A 90 -11.12 -29.98 14.06
C LEU A 90 -12.00 -30.79 15.02
N GLN A 91 -13.29 -30.96 14.69
CA GLN A 91 -14.20 -31.77 15.50
C GLN A 91 -13.72 -33.22 15.65
N THR A 92 -13.26 -33.85 14.57
CA THR A 92 -12.74 -35.22 14.60
C THR A 92 -11.50 -35.33 15.48
N GLN A 93 -10.56 -34.38 15.37
CA GLN A 93 -9.35 -34.37 16.19
C GLN A 93 -9.66 -34.22 17.68
N LEU A 94 -10.58 -33.32 18.04
CA LEU A 94 -11.02 -33.16 19.43
C LEU A 94 -11.70 -34.43 19.95
N ASN A 95 -12.55 -35.06 19.14
CA ASN A 95 -13.18 -36.32 19.49
C ASN A 95 -12.14 -37.44 19.71
N SER A 96 -11.07 -37.49 18.92
CA SER A 96 -9.98 -38.46 19.11
C SER A 96 -9.11 -38.20 20.34
N LYS A 97 -9.10 -36.97 20.88
CA LYS A 97 -8.44 -36.67 22.15
C LYS A 97 -9.28 -37.11 23.36
N LEU A 98 -10.59 -37.30 23.17
CA LEU A 98 -11.48 -37.77 24.22
C LEU A 98 -11.42 -39.30 24.29
N THR A 99 -10.75 -39.83 25.31
CA THR A 99 -10.62 -41.28 25.52
C THR A 99 -11.80 -41.88 26.27
N ALA A 100 -12.57 -41.05 26.97
CA ALA A 100 -13.76 -41.43 27.72
C ALA A 100 -15.04 -40.91 27.05
N THR A 101 -16.15 -41.62 27.20
CA THR A 101 -17.48 -41.16 26.79
C THR A 101 -18.28 -40.71 28.01
N GLN A 102 -19.46 -40.13 27.78
CA GLN A 102 -20.36 -39.80 28.88
C GLN A 102 -20.87 -41.10 29.52
N ALA A 103 -20.67 -41.24 30.84
CA ALA A 103 -21.24 -42.35 31.59
C ALA A 103 -22.77 -42.29 31.59
N GLY A 104 -23.39 -43.49 31.55
CA GLY A 104 -24.83 -43.61 31.70
C GLY A 104 -25.30 -43.06 33.05
N ALA A 105 -26.51 -42.49 33.08
CA ALA A 105 -27.08 -41.93 34.30
C ALA A 105 -27.13 -42.98 35.43
N GLN A 106 -26.71 -42.59 36.63
CA GLN A 106 -26.81 -43.39 37.85
C GLN A 106 -27.88 -42.77 38.75
N ALA A 107 -28.85 -43.59 39.16
CA ALA A 107 -29.84 -43.17 40.13
C ALA A 107 -29.23 -43.13 41.54
N ASP A 108 -29.76 -42.28 42.41
CA ASP A 108 -29.38 -42.27 43.82
C ASP A 108 -29.71 -43.61 44.48
N SER A 109 -28.82 -44.09 45.35
CA SER A 109 -29.03 -45.33 46.08
C SER A 109 -30.20 -45.18 47.05
N THR A 110 -31.12 -46.14 47.01
CA THR A 110 -32.21 -46.27 47.99
C THR A 110 -32.00 -47.46 48.93
N ALA A 111 -30.81 -48.06 48.93
CA ALA A 111 -30.53 -49.26 49.69
C ALA A 111 -30.53 -48.98 51.20
N THR A 112 -31.26 -49.79 51.96
CA THR A 112 -31.29 -49.74 53.44
C THR A 112 -30.37 -50.78 54.09
N GLU A 113 -29.73 -51.62 53.29
CA GLU A 113 -28.86 -52.71 53.73
C GLU A 113 -27.59 -52.77 52.88
N ILE A 114 -26.54 -53.37 53.44
CA ILE A 114 -25.21 -53.45 52.81
C ILE A 114 -25.28 -54.14 51.44
N GLY A 115 -26.12 -55.17 51.28
CA GLY A 115 -26.26 -55.89 50.00
C GLY A 115 -26.67 -54.95 48.85
N GLY A 116 -27.71 -54.14 49.06
CA GLY A 116 -28.16 -53.18 48.05
C GLY A 116 -27.14 -52.08 47.76
N LEU A 117 -26.40 -51.61 48.78
CA LEU A 117 -25.31 -50.65 48.60
C LEU A 117 -24.20 -51.21 47.70
N VAL A 118 -23.86 -52.50 47.86
CA VAL A 118 -22.86 -53.18 47.04
C VAL A 118 -23.35 -53.29 45.58
N ASP A 119 -24.62 -53.60 45.38
CA ASP A 119 -25.22 -53.70 44.04
C ASP A 119 -25.21 -52.34 43.32
N ASP A 120 -25.67 -51.27 43.99
CA ASP A 120 -25.69 -49.92 43.43
C ASP A 120 -24.28 -49.42 43.11
N PHE A 121 -23.31 -49.71 43.98
CA PHE A 121 -21.91 -49.35 43.75
C PHE A 121 -21.33 -50.10 42.54
N ASN A 122 -21.57 -51.40 42.43
CA ASN A 122 -21.13 -52.20 41.28
C ASN A 122 -21.79 -51.73 39.98
N ALA A 123 -23.05 -51.29 40.02
CA ALA A 123 -23.72 -50.69 38.88
C ALA A 123 -23.04 -49.37 38.44
N LEU A 124 -22.64 -48.51 39.38
CA LEU A 124 -21.87 -47.30 39.08
C LEU A 124 -20.52 -47.64 38.45
N LEU A 125 -19.76 -48.56 39.05
CA LEU A 125 -18.46 -48.98 38.52
C LEU A 125 -18.59 -49.52 37.09
N THR A 126 -19.64 -50.30 36.82
CA THR A 126 -19.93 -50.82 35.48
C THR A 126 -20.13 -49.68 34.48
N LYS A 127 -20.91 -48.65 34.86
CA LYS A 127 -21.15 -47.47 34.00
C LYS A 127 -19.87 -46.66 33.75
N LEU A 128 -19.02 -46.50 34.76
CA LEU A 128 -17.76 -45.76 34.64
C LEU A 128 -16.73 -46.50 33.78
N ARG A 129 -16.63 -47.84 33.92
CA ARG A 129 -15.79 -48.69 33.06
C ARG A 129 -16.26 -48.67 31.61
N ALA A 130 -17.57 -48.84 31.38
CA ALA A 130 -18.16 -48.79 30.05
C ALA A 130 -17.92 -47.44 29.36
N ALA A 131 -17.83 -46.36 30.14
CA ALA A 131 -17.51 -45.02 29.66
C ALA A 131 -16.02 -44.77 29.46
N GLY A 132 -15.13 -45.71 29.81
CA GLY A 132 -13.67 -45.51 29.76
C GLY A 132 -13.16 -44.44 30.73
N ILE A 133 -13.97 -44.06 31.73
CA ILE A 133 -13.59 -43.08 32.77
C ILE A 133 -12.63 -43.71 33.78
N ILE A 134 -12.83 -45.01 34.05
CA ILE A 134 -11.93 -45.83 34.86
C ILE A 134 -11.54 -47.09 34.06
N ALA A 135 -10.36 -47.63 34.36
CA ALA A 135 -9.90 -48.89 33.77
C ALA A 135 -10.77 -50.07 34.20
N GLU A 136 -10.82 -51.13 33.38
CA GLU A 136 -11.41 -52.41 33.76
C GLU A 136 -10.68 -53.05 34.94
#